data_AF-A0A1B6GAG9-F1
#
_entry.id   AF-A0A1B6GAG9-F1
#
_cell.length_a   1.000
_cell.length_b   1.000
_cell.length_c   1.000
_cell.angle_alpha   90.00
_cell.angle_beta   90.00
_cell.angle_gamma   90.00
#
_symmetry.space_group_name_H-M   'P 1'
#
loop_
_entity.id
_entity.type
_entity.pdbx_description
1 polymer ?
#
loop_
_entity_poly.entity_id
_entity_poly.type
_entity_poly.pdbx_seq_one_letter_code
_entity_poly.pdbx_strand_id
1 'polypeptide(L)'
;MKFFALVVVIFSTMLFEETVLAWLFKDEHSPRPLDGSLRCYQCNAEDEHVCTLNNWKHANVTEKRNMIMQCPRRKSAFCHLVLTENSNATVRGCSGPTYTDGRDAHIGCFSMMTADSTKRVCLCDSNLCNTAGRPSVSTAFRPFAYALLFLLMF
;
A
#
# COMPACT_ATOMS: atom_id res chain seq x y z
N MET A 1 -22.42 20.31 -44.76
CA MET A 1 -21.22 19.44 -44.66
C MET A 1 -20.19 19.88 -43.60
N LYS A 2 -20.08 21.16 -43.22
CA LYS A 2 -19.14 21.63 -42.17
C LYS A 2 -19.51 21.21 -40.73
N PHE A 3 -20.79 21.03 -40.44
CA PHE A 3 -21.28 20.62 -39.10
C PHE A 3 -20.91 19.17 -38.74
N PHE A 4 -20.85 18.26 -39.72
CA PHE A 4 -20.52 16.85 -39.49
C PHE A 4 -19.06 16.65 -39.10
N ALA A 5 -18.14 17.44 -39.67
CA ALA A 5 -16.71 17.38 -39.34
C ALA A 5 -16.44 17.84 -37.90
N LEU A 6 -17.18 18.84 -37.40
CA LEU A 6 -17.01 19.36 -36.04
C LEU A 6 -17.45 18.33 -34.99
N VAL A 7 -18.56 17.63 -35.24
CA VAL A 7 -19.09 16.59 -34.33
C VAL A 7 -18.15 15.38 -34.25
N VAL A 8 -17.54 14.98 -35.37
CA VAL A 8 -16.58 13.86 -35.42
C VAL A 8 -15.28 14.17 -34.67
N VAL A 9 -14.78 15.41 -34.76
CA VAL A 9 -13.57 15.84 -34.02
C VAL A 9 -13.83 15.86 -32.51
N ILE A 10 -14.98 16.39 -32.08
CA ILE A 10 -15.36 16.45 -30.64
C ILE A 10 -15.53 15.05 -30.04
N PHE A 11 -16.16 14.12 -30.76
CA PHE A 11 -16.32 12.74 -30.28
C PHE A 11 -14.99 11.99 -30.21
N SER A 12 -14.06 12.26 -31.13
CA SER A 12 -12.74 11.62 -31.15
C SER A 12 -11.86 12.12 -30.00
N THR A 13 -11.96 13.38 -29.60
CA THR A 13 -11.22 13.92 -28.44
C THR A 13 -11.76 13.43 -27.10
N MET A 14 -13.09 13.30 -26.95
CA MET A 14 -13.69 12.78 -25.71
C MET A 14 -13.39 11.29 -25.47
N LEU A 15 -13.40 10.46 -26.52
CA LEU A 15 -13.06 9.04 -26.39
C LEU A 15 -11.56 8.79 -26.14
N PHE A 16 -10.69 9.71 -26.59
CA PHE A 16 -9.26 9.62 -26.34
C PHE A 16 -8.89 10.00 -24.90
N GLU A 17 -9.57 10.97 -24.28
CA GLU A 17 -9.26 11.37 -22.90
C GLU A 17 -9.58 10.27 -21.88
N GLU A 18 -10.73 9.60 -21.99
CA GLU A 18 -11.10 8.57 -21.02
C GLU A 18 -10.18 7.35 -21.07
N THR A 19 -9.72 6.96 -22.27
CA THR A 19 -8.79 5.85 -22.41
C THR A 19 -7.41 6.22 -21.90
N VAL A 20 -6.88 7.41 -22.23
CA VAL A 20 -5.54 7.86 -21.78
C VAL A 20 -5.46 8.01 -20.26
N LEU A 21 -6.53 8.46 -19.60
CA LEU A 21 -6.58 8.55 -18.13
C LEU A 21 -6.53 7.17 -17.47
N ALA A 22 -7.22 6.17 -18.03
CA ALA A 22 -7.18 4.81 -17.50
C ALA A 22 -5.78 4.16 -17.57
N TRP A 23 -4.97 4.51 -18.59
CA TRP A 23 -3.57 4.06 -18.69
C TRP A 23 -2.62 4.83 -17.77
N LEU A 24 -2.85 6.13 -17.54
CA LEU A 24 -2.01 6.96 -16.67
C LEU A 24 -2.16 6.64 -15.18
N PHE A 25 -3.30 6.12 -14.74
CA PHE A 25 -3.55 5.74 -13.35
C PHE A 25 -3.48 4.24 -13.08
N LYS A 26 -3.14 3.43 -14.09
CA LYS A 26 -2.80 2.02 -13.85
C LYS A 26 -1.39 2.00 -13.29
N ASP A 27 -1.27 2.37 -12.02
CA ASP A 27 -0.11 2.11 -11.19
C ASP A 27 -0.06 0.58 -11.01
N GLU A 28 0.44 -0.09 -12.04
CA GLU A 28 0.65 -1.53 -12.06
C GLU A 28 1.84 -1.78 -11.14
N HIS A 29 1.55 -1.73 -9.83
CA HIS A 29 2.50 -2.03 -8.79
C HIS A 29 2.95 -3.47 -8.97
N SER A 30 4.06 -3.64 -9.69
CA SER A 30 4.63 -4.94 -10.00
C SER A 30 4.98 -5.65 -8.70
N PRO A 31 4.48 -6.88 -8.47
CA PRO A 31 4.69 -7.57 -7.22
C PRO A 31 6.18 -7.75 -6.92
N ARG A 32 6.56 -7.46 -5.67
CA ARG A 32 7.94 -7.60 -5.20
C ARG A 32 8.49 -9.00 -5.49
N PRO A 33 9.75 -9.13 -5.95
CA PRO A 33 10.39 -10.43 -6.09
C PRO A 33 10.38 -11.21 -4.78
N LEU A 34 10.00 -12.50 -4.83
CA LEU A 34 9.98 -13.41 -3.68
C LEU A 34 11.38 -13.95 -3.35
N ASP A 35 12.34 -13.04 -3.20
CA ASP A 35 13.75 -13.34 -2.97
C ASP A 35 14.09 -13.64 -1.49
N GLY A 36 13.16 -13.36 -0.57
CA GLY A 36 13.38 -13.47 0.88
C GLY A 36 14.23 -12.33 1.45
N SER A 37 14.43 -11.24 0.71
CA SER A 37 15.19 -10.07 1.20
C SER A 37 14.34 -9.13 2.07
N LEU A 38 13.01 -9.28 2.04
CA LEU A 38 12.10 -8.43 2.80
C LEU A 38 12.31 -8.65 4.30
N ARG A 39 12.49 -7.56 5.03
CA ARG A 39 12.54 -7.55 6.50
C ARG A 39 11.31 -6.83 7.03
N CYS A 40 10.64 -7.44 7.99
CA CYS A 40 9.46 -6.87 8.64
C CYS A 40 9.63 -6.93 10.15
N TYR A 41 8.85 -6.14 10.88
CA TYR A 41 8.66 -6.39 12.31
C TYR A 41 7.71 -7.56 12.52
N GLN A 42 8.00 -8.40 13.50
CA GLN A 42 7.21 -9.56 13.88
C GLN A 42 6.98 -9.54 15.38
N CYS A 43 5.70 -9.50 15.77
CA CYS A 43 5.29 -9.54 17.16
C CYS A 43 3.79 -9.87 17.24
N ASN A 44 3.36 -10.31 18.42
CA ASN A 44 1.96 -10.49 18.79
C ASN A 44 1.71 -9.75 20.09
N ALA A 45 0.61 -8.98 20.18
CA ALA A 45 0.25 -8.21 21.36
C ALA A 45 -0.16 -9.09 22.56
N GLU A 46 -0.49 -10.36 22.32
CA GLU A 46 -0.76 -11.34 23.38
C GLU A 46 0.52 -11.74 24.12
N ASP A 47 1.61 -11.93 23.38
CA ASP A 47 2.90 -12.36 23.92
C ASP A 47 3.79 -11.17 24.33
N GLU A 48 3.68 -10.07 23.60
CA GLU A 48 4.55 -8.90 23.72
C GLU A 48 3.74 -7.61 23.76
N HIS A 49 3.65 -6.98 24.94
CA HIS A 49 2.92 -5.71 25.10
C HIS A 49 3.41 -4.60 24.17
N VAL A 50 4.69 -4.63 23.78
CA VAL A 50 5.33 -3.67 22.86
C VAL A 50 4.66 -3.65 21.48
N CYS A 51 4.04 -4.75 21.07
CA CYS A 51 3.46 -4.89 19.73
C CYS A 51 2.29 -3.93 19.46
N THR A 52 1.56 -3.56 20.52
CA THR A 52 0.44 -2.61 20.49
C THR A 52 0.88 -1.26 19.93
N LEU A 53 -0.02 -0.53 19.25
CA LEU A 53 0.34 0.75 18.63
C LEU A 53 0.79 1.79 19.65
N ASN A 54 0.13 1.81 20.81
CA ASN A 54 0.46 2.74 21.88
C ASN A 54 1.87 2.47 22.41
N ASN A 55 2.18 1.22 22.73
CA ASN A 55 3.51 0.89 23.25
C ASN A 55 4.58 0.99 22.17
N TRP A 56 4.28 0.62 20.92
CA TRP A 56 5.20 0.73 19.79
C TRP A 56 5.75 2.15 19.59
N LYS A 57 4.91 3.18 19.78
CA LYS A 57 5.34 4.57 19.65
C LYS A 57 6.43 4.93 20.65
N HIS A 58 6.35 4.37 21.86
CA HIS A 58 7.27 4.65 22.96
C HIS A 58 8.38 3.60 23.12
N ALA A 59 8.29 2.48 22.40
CA ALA A 59 9.27 1.42 22.45
C ALA A 59 10.65 1.89 21.98
N ASN A 60 11.67 1.45 22.71
CA ASN A 60 13.04 1.86 22.47
C ASN A 60 13.58 1.22 21.18
N VAL A 61 14.69 1.74 20.67
CA VAL A 61 15.28 1.26 19.40
C VAL A 61 15.71 -0.21 19.50
N THR A 62 16.16 -0.66 20.67
CA THR A 62 16.64 -2.03 20.89
C THR A 62 15.49 -3.03 20.84
N GLU A 63 14.37 -2.76 21.51
CA GLU A 63 13.14 -3.55 21.46
C GLU A 63 12.64 -3.68 20.01
N LYS A 64 12.58 -2.54 19.30
CA LYS A 64 12.21 -2.53 17.87
C LYS A 64 13.12 -3.42 17.05
N ARG A 65 14.44 -3.36 17.26
CA ARG A 65 15.40 -4.21 16.55
C ARG A 65 15.22 -5.69 16.84
N ASN A 66 14.90 -6.06 18.07
CA ASN A 66 14.70 -7.46 18.45
C ASN A 66 13.48 -8.10 17.76
N MET A 67 12.51 -7.28 17.36
CA MET A 67 11.34 -7.74 16.59
C MET A 67 11.59 -7.80 15.07
N ILE A 68 12.77 -7.42 14.58
CA ILE A 68 13.06 -7.49 13.14
C ILE A 68 13.29 -8.94 12.73
N MET A 69 12.49 -9.43 11.80
CA MET A 69 12.71 -10.72 11.16
C MET A 69 12.98 -10.57 9.66
N GLN A 70 13.74 -11.51 9.11
CA GLN A 70 13.83 -11.72 7.68
C GLN A 70 12.68 -12.61 7.23
N CYS A 71 11.91 -12.17 6.23
CA CYS A 71 10.76 -12.92 5.75
C CYS A 71 11.19 -14.17 4.97
N PRO A 72 10.55 -15.33 5.20
CA PRO A 72 10.71 -16.49 4.35
C PRO A 72 10.32 -16.18 2.90
N ARG A 73 10.97 -16.79 1.91
CA ARG A 73 10.70 -16.55 0.47
C ARG A 73 9.21 -16.60 0.10
N ARG A 74 8.46 -17.57 0.64
CA ARG A 74 7.01 -17.72 0.37
C ARG A 74 6.13 -16.61 0.97
N LYS A 75 6.66 -15.83 1.91
CA LYS A 75 5.97 -14.75 2.64
C LYS A 75 6.71 -13.42 2.51
N SER A 76 7.60 -13.26 1.54
CA SER A 76 8.40 -12.04 1.38
C SER A 76 7.79 -11.07 0.36
N ALA A 77 6.48 -11.17 0.10
CA ALA A 77 5.77 -10.22 -0.77
C ALA A 77 5.48 -8.93 -0.02
N PHE A 78 4.93 -9.05 1.20
CA PHE A 78 4.47 -7.91 1.99
C PHE A 78 4.81 -8.07 3.48
N CYS A 79 4.99 -6.95 4.17
CA CYS A 79 4.80 -6.87 5.61
C CYS A 79 3.32 -6.62 5.89
N HIS A 80 2.78 -7.22 6.94
CA HIS A 80 1.43 -6.97 7.41
C HIS A 80 1.41 -6.34 8.81
N LEU A 81 0.35 -5.59 9.07
CA LEU A 81 -0.05 -5.04 10.36
C LEU A 81 -1.53 -5.32 10.56
N VAL A 82 -1.88 -6.10 11.58
CA VAL A 82 -3.26 -6.40 11.97
C VAL A 82 -3.64 -5.50 13.13
N LEU A 83 -4.78 -4.83 13.00
CA LEU A 83 -5.34 -3.91 13.97
C LEU A 83 -6.69 -4.44 14.46
N THR A 84 -6.95 -4.29 15.75
CA THR A 84 -8.30 -4.42 16.34
C THR A 84 -9.20 -3.27 15.91
N GLU A 85 -10.49 -3.39 16.23
CA GLU A 85 -11.50 -2.34 16.05
C GLU A 85 -11.08 -1.00 16.68
N ASN A 86 -10.48 -1.04 17.88
CA ASN A 86 -9.93 0.13 18.57
C ASN A 86 -8.68 0.71 17.90
N SER A 87 -8.34 0.24 16.69
CA SER A 87 -7.14 0.60 15.95
C SER A 87 -5.89 0.45 16.82
N ASN A 88 -5.82 -0.65 17.57
CA ASN A 88 -4.63 -1.06 18.30
C ASN A 88 -4.01 -2.27 17.59
N ALA A 89 -2.71 -2.23 17.32
CA ALA A 89 -2.01 -3.32 16.65
C ALA A 89 -2.02 -4.57 17.51
N THR A 90 -2.43 -5.67 16.90
CA THR A 90 -2.40 -6.98 17.52
C THR A 90 -1.28 -7.84 16.98
N VAL A 91 -0.99 -7.75 15.67
CA VAL A 91 -0.01 -8.64 15.04
C VAL A 91 0.78 -7.88 13.98
N ARG A 92 2.07 -8.16 13.90
CA ARG A 92 2.98 -7.73 12.83
C ARG A 92 3.66 -8.94 12.24
N GLY A 93 3.93 -8.92 10.94
CA GLY A 93 4.72 -9.99 10.33
C GLY A 93 4.85 -9.91 8.82
N CYS A 94 5.18 -11.06 8.24
CA CYS A 94 5.37 -11.27 6.80
C CYS A 94 4.12 -11.92 6.16
N SER A 95 3.80 -11.53 4.93
CA SER A 95 2.66 -12.05 4.15
C SER A 95 3.08 -12.44 2.73
N GLY A 96 2.42 -13.47 2.22
CA GLY A 96 2.56 -13.92 0.84
C GLY A 96 1.84 -13.01 -0.16
N PRO A 97 2.00 -13.29 -1.47
CA PRO A 97 1.42 -12.50 -2.54
C PRO A 97 -0.09 -12.71 -2.69
N THR A 98 -0.67 -13.69 -2.01
CA THR A 98 -2.09 -14.04 -2.09
C THR A 98 -2.74 -14.08 -0.71
N TYR A 99 -4.02 -13.73 -0.67
CA TYR A 99 -4.87 -13.92 0.50
C TYR A 99 -5.25 -15.39 0.68
N THR A 100 -5.87 -15.71 1.82
CA THR A 100 -6.34 -17.07 2.14
C THR A 100 -7.42 -17.58 1.18
N ASP A 101 -8.11 -16.69 0.47
CA ASP A 101 -9.13 -17.03 -0.54
C ASP A 101 -8.55 -17.18 -1.95
N GLY A 102 -7.23 -17.08 -2.11
CA GLY A 102 -6.54 -17.23 -3.39
C GLY A 102 -6.49 -15.98 -4.25
N ARG A 103 -7.07 -14.85 -3.83
CA ARG A 103 -6.95 -13.58 -4.54
C ARG A 103 -5.58 -12.94 -4.32
N ASP A 104 -5.12 -12.16 -5.30
CA ASP A 104 -3.87 -11.41 -5.20
C ASP A 104 -3.95 -10.32 -4.12
N ALA A 105 -2.92 -10.32 -3.26
CA ALA A 105 -2.76 -9.33 -2.22
C ALA A 105 -2.16 -8.04 -2.79
N HIS A 106 -2.70 -6.92 -2.36
CA HIS A 106 -2.26 -5.59 -2.78
C HIS A 106 -1.92 -4.73 -1.57
N ILE A 107 -1.04 -3.74 -1.79
CA ILE A 107 -0.70 -2.73 -0.80
C ILE A 107 -1.95 -1.95 -0.41
N GLY A 108 -2.08 -1.66 0.88
CA GLY A 108 -3.21 -0.92 1.42
C GLY A 108 -3.79 -1.58 2.65
N CYS A 109 -4.91 -1.03 3.14
CA CYS A 109 -5.60 -1.54 4.31
C CYS A 109 -7.02 -1.98 3.94
N PHE A 110 -7.42 -3.15 4.43
CA PHE A 110 -8.77 -3.68 4.27
C PHE A 110 -9.30 -4.19 5.60
N SER A 111 -10.63 -4.25 5.71
CA SER A 111 -11.30 -4.77 6.91
C SER A 111 -11.68 -6.23 6.67
N MET A 112 -11.41 -7.07 7.65
CA MET A 112 -11.74 -8.48 7.68
C MET A 112 -12.65 -8.73 8.89
N MET A 113 -13.84 -9.30 8.64
CA MET A 113 -14.70 -9.76 9.71
C MET A 113 -14.19 -11.11 10.23
N THR A 114 -14.01 -11.20 11.54
CA THR A 114 -13.74 -12.47 12.24
C THR A 114 -14.92 -12.78 13.16
N ALA A 115 -14.99 -14.01 13.69
CA ALA A 115 -16.10 -14.44 14.55
C ALA A 115 -16.30 -13.51 15.78
N ASP A 116 -15.22 -12.94 16.30
CA ASP A 116 -15.24 -12.17 17.55
C ASP A 116 -15.20 -10.64 17.35
N SER A 117 -14.75 -10.15 16.20
CA SER A 117 -14.61 -8.70 15.93
C SER A 117 -14.24 -8.39 14.47
N THR A 118 -14.34 -7.12 14.10
CA THR A 118 -13.77 -6.62 12.84
C THR A 118 -12.30 -6.26 13.03
N LYS A 119 -11.42 -6.86 12.23
CA LYS A 119 -9.98 -6.57 12.20
C LYS A 119 -9.64 -5.78 10.95
N ARG A 120 -8.70 -4.84 11.05
CA ARG A 120 -8.15 -4.13 9.88
C ARG A 120 -6.75 -4.66 9.60
N VAL A 121 -6.52 -5.14 8.38
CA VAL A 121 -5.23 -5.67 7.93
C VAL A 121 -4.64 -4.68 6.94
N CYS A 122 -3.41 -4.24 7.20
CA CYS A 122 -2.65 -3.35 6.32
C CYS A 122 -1.42 -4.07 5.76
N LEU A 123 -1.19 -3.94 4.44
CA LEU A 123 -0.06 -4.50 3.71
C LEU A 123 0.84 -3.40 3.14
N CYS A 124 2.14 -3.63 3.16
CA CYS A 124 3.17 -2.78 2.57
C CYS A 124 4.38 -3.64 2.14
N ASP A 125 5.21 -3.17 1.22
CA ASP A 125 6.22 -3.97 0.49
C ASP A 125 7.68 -3.55 0.73
N SER A 126 7.90 -2.50 1.53
CA SER A 126 9.22 -1.98 1.86
C SER A 126 9.76 -2.54 3.17
N ASN A 127 11.08 -2.54 3.32
CA ASN A 127 11.71 -3.03 4.55
C ASN A 127 11.21 -2.24 5.76
N LEU A 128 10.77 -2.96 6.79
CA LEU A 128 10.34 -2.42 8.08
C LEU A 128 9.17 -1.42 7.94
N CYS A 129 8.33 -1.58 6.92
CA CYS A 129 7.25 -0.64 6.61
C CYS A 129 6.03 -0.77 7.55
N ASN A 130 5.89 -1.89 8.26
CA ASN A 130 4.77 -2.15 9.15
C ASN A 130 4.92 -1.44 10.51
N THR A 131 5.30 -0.15 10.50
CA THR A 131 5.68 0.68 11.65
C THR A 131 4.57 1.60 12.14
N ALA A 132 3.37 1.08 12.41
CA ALA A 132 2.32 1.82 13.14
C ALA A 132 1.76 3.11 12.49
N GLY A 133 2.45 3.71 11.52
CA GLY A 133 1.99 4.82 10.71
C GLY A 133 1.27 4.29 9.48
N ARG A 134 0.27 5.05 9.00
CA ARG A 134 -0.34 4.81 7.70
C ARG A 134 0.79 4.50 6.70
N PRO A 135 0.69 3.43 5.89
CA PRO A 135 1.63 3.25 4.80
C PRO A 135 1.64 4.58 4.05
N SER A 136 2.80 5.22 4.04
CA SER A 136 3.01 6.39 3.22
C SER A 136 2.77 5.93 1.81
N VAL A 137 1.58 6.23 1.27
CA VAL A 137 1.38 6.28 -0.16
C VAL A 137 2.54 7.11 -0.66
N SER A 138 3.41 6.50 -1.44
CA SER A 138 4.55 7.20 -2.01
C SER A 138 3.97 8.29 -2.88
N THR A 139 3.83 9.51 -2.36
CA THR A 139 3.35 10.67 -3.10
C THR A 139 4.48 11.11 -4.03
N ALA A 140 4.84 10.27 -4.99
CA ALA A 140 5.68 10.63 -6.12
C ALA A 140 4.81 11.37 -7.16
N PHE A 141 4.19 12.49 -6.75
CA PHE A 141 3.52 13.40 -7.66
C PHE A 141 3.97 14.82 -7.37
N ARG A 142 5.06 15.22 -8.03
CA ARG A 142 5.24 16.60 -8.47
C ARG A 142 5.82 16.61 -9.89
N PRO A 143 4.94 16.58 -10.91
CA PRO A 143 5.24 17.30 -12.14
C PRO A 143 4.02 18.13 -12.56
N PHE A 144 3.71 19.22 -11.84
CA PHE A 144 2.74 20.21 -12.31
C PHE A 144 3.20 21.66 -12.08
N ALA A 145 4.52 21.88 -12.00
CA ALA A 145 5.09 23.23 -12.00
C ALA A 145 5.56 23.71 -13.38
N TYR A 146 5.69 22.82 -14.37
CA TYR A 146 6.26 23.17 -15.69
C TYR A 146 5.23 23.46 -16.78
N ALA A 147 3.95 23.11 -16.60
CA ALA A 147 2.91 23.42 -17.59
C ALA A 147 2.51 24.91 -17.60
N LEU A 148 2.67 25.62 -16.48
CA LEU A 148 2.30 27.04 -16.41
C LEU A 148 3.34 27.98 -17.04
N LEU A 149 4.59 27.51 -17.20
CA LEU A 149 5.69 28.30 -17.76
C LEU A 149 5.72 28.26 -19.30
N PHE A 150 5.17 27.21 -19.91
CA PHE A 150 5.04 27.11 -21.37
C PHE A 150 3.88 27.96 -21.94
N LEU A 151 2.85 28.25 -21.14
CA LEU A 151 1.70 29.08 -21.54
C LEU A 151 1.95 30.60 -21.39
N LEU A 152 3.10 31.01 -20.84
CA LEU A 152 3.51 32.42 -20.75
C LEU A 152 4.57 32.80 -21.79
N MET A 153 4.96 31.87 -22.66
CA MET A 153 5.93 32.11 -23.76
C MET A 153 5.31 32.01 -25.16
N PHE A 154 4.00 31.81 -25.28
CA PHE A 154 3.25 31.91 -26.54
C PHE A 154 2.02 32.80 -26.37
#